data_AF-A0A8H6C174-F1
#
_entry.id   AF-A0A8H6C174-F1
#
_cell.length_a   1.000
_cell.length_b   1.000
_cell.length_c   1.000
_cell.angle_alpha   90.00
_cell.angle_beta   90.00
_cell.angle_gamma   90.00
#
_symmetry.space_group_name_H-M   'P 1'
#
loop_
_entity.id
_entity.type
_entity.pdbx_description
1 polymer ?
#
loop_
_entity_poly.entity_id
_entity_poly.type
_entity_poly.pdbx_seq_one_letter_code
_entity_poly.pdbx_strand_id
1 'polypeptide(L)' 'MGAAYQIFGKTFQPHQLALATLGSVVLLVLPKPWGPPSPTTPPIKASSPEEEKFIQEWLAKHTEEKH' A
#
# COMPACT_ATOMS: atom_id res chain seq x y z
N MET A 1 -31.75 8.80 24.50
CA MET A 1 -30.41 9.43 24.56
C MET A 1 -29.37 8.33 24.46
N GLY A 2 -28.66 8.21 23.33
CA GLY A 2 -27.66 7.15 23.12
C GLY A 2 -26.46 7.33 24.06
N ALA A 3 -25.87 6.21 24.51
CA ALA A 3 -24.76 6.22 25.45
C ALA A 3 -23.58 7.04 24.92
N ALA A 4 -23.22 8.11 25.64
CA ALA A 4 -21.99 8.84 25.40
C ALA A 4 -20.86 8.17 26.21
N TYR A 5 -19.73 7.90 25.56
CA TYR A 5 -18.62 7.18 26.16
C TYR A 5 -17.54 8.15 26.64
N GLN A 6 -17.17 8.08 27.92
CA GLN A 6 -16.05 8.84 28.45
C GLN A 6 -14.74 8.06 28.25
N ILE A 7 -13.87 8.57 27.39
CA ILE A 7 -12.55 7.99 27.12
C ILE A 7 -11.52 9.08 27.41
N PHE A 8 -10.55 8.80 28.30
CA PHE A 8 -9.55 9.79 28.74
C PHE A 8 -10.12 11.14 29.19
N GLY A 9 -11.26 11.12 29.89
CA GLY A 9 -11.93 12.35 30.35
C GLY A 9 -12.61 13.17 29.25
N LYS A 10 -12.69 12.65 28.01
CA LYS A 10 -13.41 13.25 26.89
C LYS A 10 -14.63 12.40 26.54
N THR A 11 -15.72 13.07 26.19
CA THR A 11 -16.96 12.43 25.78
C THR A 11 -16.95 12.15 24.28
N PHE A 12 -17.12 10.89 23.89
CA PHE A 12 -17.23 10.44 22.52
C PHE A 12 -18.63 9.94 22.23
N GLN A 13 -19.17 10.33 21.07
CA GLN A 13 -20.46 9.84 20.61
C GLN A 13 -20.30 8.45 19.98
N PRO A 14 -21.31 7.56 20.08
CA PRO A 14 -21.21 6.17 19.62
C PRO A 14 -20.85 6.05 18.13
N HIS A 15 -21.38 6.93 17.28
CA HIS A 15 -21.09 6.93 15.85
C HIS A 15 -19.64 7.34 15.54
N GLN A 16 -19.04 8.23 16.34
CA GLN A 16 -17.63 8.62 16.17
C GLN A 16 -16.71 7.45 16.50
N LEU A 17 -17.01 6.71 17.56
CA LEU A 17 -16.27 5.53 17.94
C LEU A 17 -16.38 4.43 16.87
N ALA A 18 -17.60 4.18 16.36
CA ALA A 18 -17.83 3.20 15.30
C ALA A 18 -17.04 3.54 14.02
N LEU A 19 -17.07 4.80 13.59
CA LEU A 19 -16.31 5.26 12.42
C LEU A 19 -14.80 5.15 12.64
N ALA A 20 -14.31 5.47 13.85
CA ALA A 20 -12.90 5.33 14.19
C ALA A 20 -12.44 3.87 14.14
N THR A 21 -13.24 2.93 14.67
CA THR A 21 -12.94 1.50 14.61
C THR A 21 -12.92 0.99 13.17
N LEU A 22 -13.96 1.29 12.40
CA LEU A 22 -14.02 0.88 10.99
C LEU A 22 -12.87 1.48 10.17
N GLY A 23 -12.57 2.77 10.35
CA GLY A 23 -11.45 3.44 9.71
C GLY A 23 -10.10 2.83 10.09
N SER A 24 -9.90 2.47 11.37
CA SER A 24 -8.66 1.84 11.84
C SER A 24 -8.44 0.46 11.20
N VAL A 25 -9.49 -0.35 11.08
CA VAL A 25 -9.40 -1.65 10.40
C VAL A 25 -9.07 -1.47 8.91
N VAL A 26 -9.73 -0.51 8.25
CA VAL A 26 -9.47 -0.21 6.84
C VAL A 26 -8.02 0.22 6.61
N LEU A 27 -7.47 1.09 7.48
CA LEU A 27 -6.07 1.53 7.37
C LEU A 27 -5.05 0.42 7.66
N LEU A 28 -5.43 -0.62 8.41
CA LEU A 28 -4.58 -1.79 8.65
C LEU A 28 -4.56 -2.76 7.46
N VAL A 29 -5.70 -2.93 6.79
CA VAL A 29 -5.85 -3.93 5.74
C VAL A 29 -5.51 -3.38 4.36
N LEU A 30 -5.82 -2.10 4.09
CA LEU A 30 -5.54 -1.52 2.78
C LEU A 30 -4.05 -1.17 2.62
N PRO A 31 -3.48 -1.37 1.42
CA PRO A 31 -2.14 -0.87 1.13
C PRO A 31 -2.10 0.64 1.32
N LYS A 32 -1.01 1.14 1.91
CA LYS A 32 -0.83 2.57 2.18
C LYS A 32 -0.95 3.34 0.86
N PRO A 33 -1.93 4.24 0.73
CA PRO A 33 -2.11 5.01 -0.52
C PRO A 33 -1.07 6.12 -0.67
N TRP A 34 -0.26 6.37 0.36
CA TRP A 34 0.82 7.37 0.37
C TRP A 34 2.17 6.66 0.36
N GLY A 35 2.61 6.24 -0.83
CA GLY A 35 3.91 5.63 -1.07
C GLY A 35 4.33 5.83 -2.53
N PRO A 36 5.62 5.71 -2.85
CA PRO A 36 6.06 5.71 -4.25
C PRO A 36 5.31 4.59 -5.00
N PRO A 37 4.89 4.83 -6.26
CA PRO A 37 4.19 3.81 -7.04
C PRO A 37 5.05 2.54 -7.05
N SER A 38 4.42 1.40 -6.79
CA SER A 38 5.12 0.11 -6.91
C SER A 38 5.76 0.05 -8.30
N PRO A 39 7.04 -0.34 -8.42
CA PRO A 39 7.67 -0.45 -9.73
C PRO A 39 6.84 -1.40 -10.59
N THR A 40 6.43 -0.91 -11.77
CA THR A 40 5.65 -1.66 -12.77
C THR A 40 6.44 -2.83 -13.36
N THR A 41 7.75 -2.89 -13.12
CA THR A 41 8.59 -3.98 -13.57
C THR A 41 8.50 -5.15 -12.58
N PRO A 42 8.12 -6.36 -13.03
CA PRO A 42 8.17 -7.54 -12.18
C PRO A 42 9.62 -7.74 -11.67
N PRO A 43 9.82 -8.14 -10.40
CA PRO A 43 11.15 -8.34 -9.88
C PRO A 43 11.87 -9.41 -10.73
N ILE A 44 12.95 -9.01 -11.41
CA ILE A 44 13.81 -9.90 -12.19
C ILE A 44 14.52 -10.80 -11.18
N LYS A 45 13.93 -11.96 -10.88
CA LYS A 45 14.56 -13.03 -10.10
C LYS A 45 14.96 -14.11 -11.09
N ALA A 46 16.16 -14.01 -11.68
CA ALA A 46 16.71 -15.09 -12.48
C ALA A 46 17.53 -16.02 -11.58
N SER A 47 17.64 -17.30 -11.93
CA SER A 47 18.38 -18.28 -11.11
C SER A 47 19.90 -18.14 -11.23
N SER A 48 20.41 -17.29 -12.15
CA SER A 48 21.83 -17.03 -12.37
C SER A 48 22.13 -15.53 -12.51
N PRO A 49 23.30 -15.05 -12.00
CA PRO A 49 23.72 -13.65 -12.13
C PRO A 49 23.88 -13.16 -13.58
N GLU A 50 24.14 -14.07 -14.51
CA GLU A 50 24.33 -13.76 -15.93
C GLU A 50 23.01 -13.44 -16.62
N GLU A 51 21.93 -14.15 -16.28
CA GLU A 51 20.61 -13.93 -16.83
C GLU A 51 20.01 -12.60 -16.37
N GLU A 52 20.27 -12.18 -15.12
CA GLU A 52 19.81 -10.88 -14.63
C GLU A 52 20.42 -9.71 -15.43
N LYS A 53 21.70 -9.81 -15.80
CA LYS A 53 22.38 -8.79 -16.63
C LYS A 53 21.82 -8.77 -18.05
N PHE A 54 21.64 -9.95 -18.65
CA PHE A 54 21.06 -10.04 -19.99
C PHE A 54 19.64 -9.45 -20.04
N ILE A 55 18.80 -9.76 -19.06
CA ILE A 55 17.43 -9.25 -18.99
C ILE A 55 17.42 -7.72 -18.80
N GLN A 56 18.31 -7.18 -17.96
CA GLN A 56 18.44 -5.73 -17.79
C GLN A 56 18.89 -5.02 -19.08
N GLU A 57 19.89 -5.58 -19.77
CA GLU A 57 20.37 -5.04 -21.05
C GLU A 57 19.31 -5.15 -22.16
N TRP A 58 18.55 -6.25 -22.18
CA TRP A 58 17.47 -6.45 -23.14
C TRP A 58 16.31 -5.49 -22.88
N LEU A 59 15.87 -5.33 -21.63
CA LEU A 59 14.83 -4.38 -21.24
C LEU A 59 15.26 -2.93 -21.51
N ALA A 60 16.50 -2.55 -21.23
CA ALA A 60 17.02 -1.22 -21.53
C ALA A 60 16.95 -0.90 -23.03
N LYS A 61 17.18 -1.90 -23.90
CA LYS A 61 17.12 -1.73 -25.36
C LYS A 61 15.70 -1.73 -25.94
N HIS A 62 14.72 -2.33 -25.26
CA HIS A 62 13.37 -2.58 -25.81
C HIS A 62 12.24 -1.85 -25.09
N THR A 63 12.51 -1.12 -24.00
CA THR A 63 11.50 -0.30 -23.30
C THR A 63 11.29 1.07 -23.96
N GLU A 64 12.19 1.51 -24.85
CA GLU A 64 12.01 2.76 -25.61
C GLU A 64 11.06 2.63 -26.82
N GLU A 65 10.59 1.42 -27.17
CA GLU A 65 9.81 1.18 -28.41
C GLU A 65 8.36 0.68 -28.18
N LYS A 66 7.68 1.15 -27.13
CA LYS A 66 6.21 1.04 -27.07
C LYS A 66 5.54 2.35 -26.67
N HIS A 67 4.84 2.89 -27.68
CA HIS A 67 3.74 3.86 -27.63
C HIS A 67 2.89 3.85 -26.36
#